data_AF-A0A920YN19-F1
#
_entry.id   AF-A0A920YN19-F1
#
_cell.length_a   1.000
_cell.length_b   1.000
_cell.length_c   1.000
_cell.angle_alpha   90.00
_cell.angle_beta   90.00
_cell.angle_gamma   90.00
#
_symmetry.space_group_name_H-M   'P 1'
#
loop_
_entity.id
_entity.type
_entity.pdbx_description
1 polymer ?
#
loop_
_entity_poly.entity_id
_entity_poly.type
_entity_poly.pdbx_seq_one_letter_code
_entity_poly.pdbx_strand_id
1 'polypeptide(L)'
;MTFLGGISGPTNSNSYVDYSHIAGLATGIDTDSMVQALMRAERMPLDRLLQQKQLWQWKQEDYRTVNNALRDLRDTMFSMKLQSTFLTKAATSSNPSIVTASPGTNASPATYTIDVTQLATPATAVSSQPTNISDPSAPLASTSTIVSFQIGNVNFDNVDLSTLSLDQVIAKVNTAPDANVVMGYDAYSKTVFISSRSTGTSSEFTLQDLDGNFLSSTLNLTTGTTFKGTDAEFSINGVNITSPSNEYTLNGTKLQLVGKGTATITVSRNVDAVVESIKNFVDKFNS
;
A
#
# COMPACT_ATOMS: atom_id res chain seq x y z
N MET A 1 42.63 -0.95 -8.96
CA MET A 1 42.38 -2.24 -8.29
C MET A 1 41.12 -2.85 -8.91
N THR A 2 41.25 -3.92 -9.70
CA THR A 2 40.86 -5.32 -9.33
C THR A 2 39.37 -5.39 -8.93
N PHE A 3 38.47 -6.22 -9.51
CA PHE A 3 38.48 -7.20 -10.59
C PHE A 3 37.02 -7.78 -10.70
N LEU A 4 36.72 -8.49 -11.80
CA LEU A 4 35.83 -9.66 -11.95
C LEU A 4 34.27 -9.59 -12.00
N GLY A 5 33.77 -10.21 -13.09
CA GLY A 5 32.44 -10.82 -13.27
C GLY A 5 31.75 -10.30 -14.54
N GLY A 6 31.61 -10.99 -15.67
CA GLY A 6 31.69 -12.41 -16.01
C GLY A 6 30.37 -12.83 -16.67
N ILE A 7 30.31 -12.97 -18.00
CA ILE A 7 29.28 -13.76 -18.68
C ILE A 7 29.93 -14.57 -19.81
N SER A 8 29.77 -15.88 -19.66
CA SER A 8 30.19 -16.96 -20.55
C SER A 8 29.36 -16.98 -21.84
N GLY A 9 30.05 -17.09 -22.97
CA GLY A 9 29.48 -17.60 -24.23
C GLY A 9 29.86 -19.08 -24.41
N PRO A 10 29.00 -19.90 -25.06
CA PRO A 10 29.20 -21.34 -25.13
C PRO A 10 30.33 -21.72 -26.09
N THR A 11 31.05 -22.77 -25.71
CA THR A 11 31.99 -23.52 -26.54
C THR A 11 31.27 -24.27 -27.64
N ASN A 12 31.75 -24.19 -28.88
CA ASN A 12 31.60 -25.30 -29.81
C ASN A 12 32.86 -25.47 -30.66
N SER A 13 33.70 -26.39 -30.21
CA SER A 13 34.70 -27.06 -31.01
C SER A 13 34.01 -28.07 -31.92
N ASN A 14 34.08 -27.94 -33.24
CA ASN A 14 34.53 -29.07 -34.04
C ASN A 14 34.85 -28.74 -35.50
N SER A 15 35.94 -29.38 -35.94
CA SER A 15 36.22 -29.86 -37.30
C SER A 15 36.30 -28.84 -38.43
N TYR A 16 37.55 -28.51 -38.78
CA TYR A 16 37.94 -28.35 -40.18
C TYR A 16 37.41 -29.56 -40.96
N VAL A 17 36.38 -29.35 -41.77
CA VAL A 17 36.10 -30.20 -42.92
C VAL A 17 36.50 -29.40 -44.13
N ASP A 18 37.69 -29.75 -44.62
CA ASP A 18 38.19 -29.34 -45.92
C ASP A 18 37.20 -29.83 -46.98
N TYR A 19 36.39 -28.91 -47.48
CA TYR A 19 35.73 -29.07 -48.76
C TYR A 19 36.50 -28.24 -49.77
N SER A 20 37.66 -28.78 -50.16
CA SER A 20 38.27 -28.54 -51.45
C SER A 20 37.20 -28.72 -52.54
N HIS A 21 36.54 -27.63 -52.92
CA HIS A 21 35.81 -27.57 -54.15
C HIS A 21 36.82 -27.35 -55.26
N ILE A 22 36.97 -28.42 -56.02
CA ILE A 22 37.75 -28.56 -57.24
C ILE A 22 37.58 -27.31 -58.11
N ALA A 23 38.73 -26.71 -58.44
CA ALA A 23 38.86 -25.68 -59.45
C ALA A 23 38.27 -26.18 -60.79
N GLY A 24 37.13 -25.59 -61.18
CA GLY A 24 36.62 -25.66 -62.54
C GLY A 24 37.45 -24.74 -63.44
N LEU A 25 38.29 -25.36 -64.26
CA LEU A 25 39.21 -24.75 -65.21
C LEU A 25 38.47 -23.87 -66.24
N ALA A 26 38.52 -22.55 -66.09
CA ALA A 26 38.68 -21.56 -67.16
C ALA A 26 38.42 -20.15 -66.60
N THR A 27 39.45 -19.30 -66.73
CA THR A 27 39.51 -17.86 -66.37
C THR A 27 39.89 -17.55 -64.93
N GLY A 28 40.99 -16.81 -64.77
CA GLY A 28 41.51 -16.30 -63.50
C GLY A 28 40.67 -15.15 -62.96
N ILE A 29 39.44 -15.46 -62.56
CA ILE A 29 38.58 -14.56 -61.81
C ILE A 29 38.18 -15.33 -60.55
N ASP A 30 38.67 -14.87 -59.40
CA ASP A 30 38.23 -15.32 -58.09
C ASP A 30 36.80 -14.81 -57.90
N THR A 31 35.86 -15.58 -58.43
CA THR A 31 34.44 -15.23 -58.51
C THR A 31 33.83 -15.06 -57.13
N ASP A 32 34.29 -15.79 -56.11
CA ASP A 32 33.84 -15.59 -54.73
C ASP A 32 34.34 -14.27 -54.15
N SER A 33 35.61 -13.90 -54.38
CA SER A 33 36.11 -12.59 -53.97
C SER A 33 35.45 -11.43 -54.74
N MET A 34 35.13 -11.63 -56.02
CA MET A 34 34.47 -10.65 -56.87
C MET A 34 32.98 -10.52 -56.53
N VAL A 35 32.30 -11.62 -56.21
CA VAL A 35 30.94 -11.64 -55.66
C VAL A 35 30.93 -11.00 -54.28
N GLN A 36 31.91 -11.27 -53.40
CA GLN A 36 32.03 -10.58 -52.11
C GLN A 36 32.31 -9.08 -52.27
N ALA A 37 33.16 -8.68 -53.22
CA ALA A 37 33.45 -7.28 -53.51
C ALA A 37 32.22 -6.55 -54.07
N LEU A 38 31.47 -7.18 -54.98
CA LEU A 38 30.20 -6.67 -55.50
C LEU A 38 29.13 -6.62 -54.40
N MET A 39 29.01 -7.65 -53.55
CA MET A 39 28.10 -7.65 -52.41
C MET A 39 28.46 -6.57 -51.38
N ARG A 40 29.75 -6.26 -51.18
CA ARG A 40 30.17 -5.11 -50.36
C ARG A 40 29.79 -3.79 -51.02
N ALA A 41 30.00 -3.65 -52.34
CA ALA A 41 29.63 -2.45 -53.08
C ALA A 41 28.11 -2.20 -53.06
N GLU A 42 27.31 -3.25 -53.23
CA GLU A 42 25.84 -3.22 -53.14
C GLU A 42 25.33 -3.04 -51.70
N ARG A 43 26.13 -3.40 -50.68
CA ARG A 43 25.83 -3.12 -49.26
C ARG A 43 26.17 -1.70 -48.83
N MET A 44 27.08 -0.99 -49.51
CA MET A 44 27.40 0.41 -49.18
C MET A 44 26.17 1.33 -49.02
N PRO A 45 25.16 1.33 -49.91
CA PRO A 45 23.95 2.14 -49.71
C PRO A 45 23.13 1.68 -48.49
N LEU A 46 23.07 0.37 -48.22
CA LEU A 46 22.41 -0.18 -47.04
C LEU A 46 23.12 0.25 -45.76
N ASP A 47 24.45 0.15 -45.71
CA ASP A 47 25.26 0.57 -44.57
C ASP A 47 25.09 2.06 -44.29
N ARG A 48 25.02 2.90 -45.34
CA ARG A 48 24.72 4.33 -45.20
C ARG A 48 23.33 4.57 -44.61
N LEU A 49 22.32 3.81 -45.01
CA LEU A 49 20.96 3.91 -44.44
C LEU A 49 20.92 3.43 -42.98
N LEU A 50 21.65 2.37 -42.63
CA LEU A 50 21.78 1.90 -41.26
C LEU A 50 22.48 2.93 -40.36
N GLN A 51 23.54 3.58 -40.85
CA GLN A 51 24.21 4.69 -40.15
C GLN A 51 23.27 5.89 -39.96
N GLN A 52 22.51 6.27 -40.98
CA GLN A 52 21.51 7.34 -40.85
C GLN A 52 20.44 6.97 -39.84
N LYS A 53 19.91 5.74 -39.89
CA LYS A 53 18.96 5.24 -38.89
C LYS A 53 19.52 5.35 -37.48
N GLN A 54 20.78 4.95 -37.28
CA GLN A 54 21.46 5.08 -35.98
C GLN A 54 21.55 6.54 -35.54
N LEU A 55 21.91 7.45 -36.43
CA LEU A 55 21.97 8.90 -36.14
C LEU A 55 20.59 9.46 -35.76
N TRP A 56 19.53 9.04 -36.46
CA TRP A 56 18.16 9.44 -36.14
C TRP A 56 17.69 8.87 -34.79
N GLN A 57 18.08 7.63 -34.47
CA GLN A 57 17.82 7.03 -33.16
C GLN A 57 18.53 7.80 -32.05
N TRP A 58 19.82 8.15 -32.22
CA TRP A 58 20.54 8.98 -31.26
C TRP A 58 19.89 10.36 -31.10
N LYS A 59 19.57 11.03 -32.20
CA LYS A 59 18.88 12.33 -32.17
C LYS A 59 17.54 12.24 -31.44
N GLN A 60 16.77 11.17 -31.64
CA GLN A 60 15.52 10.94 -30.92
C GLN A 60 15.75 10.75 -29.42
N GLU A 61 16.76 9.97 -29.05
CA GLU A 61 17.12 9.72 -27.65
C GLU A 61 17.60 11.00 -26.96
N ASP A 62 18.41 11.82 -27.65
CA ASP A 62 18.86 13.11 -27.17
C ASP A 62 17.66 14.06 -26.93
N TYR A 63 16.71 14.13 -27.86
CA TYR A 63 15.49 14.94 -27.66
C TYR A 63 14.64 14.44 -26.49
N ARG A 64 14.52 13.12 -26.31
CA ARG A 64 13.80 12.55 -25.16
C ARG A 64 14.47 12.93 -23.85
N THR A 65 15.79 12.84 -23.81
CA THR A 65 16.61 13.19 -22.64
C THR A 65 16.42 14.67 -22.28
N VAL A 66 16.56 15.57 -23.26
CA VAL A 66 16.34 17.01 -23.06
C VAL A 66 14.91 17.31 -22.60
N ASN A 67 13.90 16.66 -23.19
CA ASN A 67 12.51 16.87 -22.81
C ASN A 67 12.23 16.40 -21.37
N ASN A 68 12.82 15.29 -20.94
CA ASN A 68 12.71 14.82 -19.56
C ASN A 68 13.42 15.78 -18.59
N ALA A 69 14.63 16.26 -18.92
CA ALA A 69 15.35 17.23 -18.10
C ALA A 69 14.57 18.55 -17.94
N LEU A 70 14.00 19.09 -19.03
CA LEU A 70 13.16 20.29 -18.99
C LEU A 70 11.88 20.08 -18.17
N ARG A 71 11.28 18.89 -18.25
CA ARG A 71 10.10 18.55 -17.45
C ARG A 71 10.45 18.49 -15.96
N ASP A 72 11.53 17.81 -15.59
CA ASP A 72 12.01 17.72 -14.21
C ASP A 72 12.31 19.11 -13.63
N LEU A 73 13.00 19.96 -14.39
CA LEU A 73 13.31 21.33 -13.99
C LEU A 73 12.03 22.14 -13.79
N ARG A 74 11.07 22.06 -14.73
CA ARG A 74 9.78 22.75 -14.61
C ARG A 74 9.03 22.31 -13.35
N ASP A 75 8.96 21.01 -13.08
CA ASP A 75 8.22 20.46 -11.95
C ASP A 75 8.87 20.89 -10.61
N THR A 76 10.21 20.92 -10.56
CA THR A 76 10.97 21.43 -9.41
C THR A 76 10.83 22.94 -9.22
N MET A 77 10.84 23.71 -10.30
CA MET A 77 10.60 25.16 -10.25
C MET A 77 9.17 25.48 -9.77
N PHE A 78 8.20 24.68 -10.20
CA PHE A 78 6.82 24.83 -9.77
C PHE A 78 6.68 24.60 -8.25
N SER A 79 7.29 23.55 -7.70
CA SER A 79 7.26 23.29 -6.25
C SER A 79 7.92 24.41 -5.45
N MET A 80 9.00 25.00 -5.95
CA MET A 80 9.62 26.19 -5.35
C MET A 80 8.77 27.46 -5.43
N LYS A 81 7.77 27.54 -6.31
CA LYS A 81 6.86 28.69 -6.33
C LYS A 81 5.81 28.61 -5.21
N LEU A 82 5.58 27.43 -4.65
CA LEU A 82 4.55 27.21 -3.64
C LEU A 82 5.04 27.68 -2.26
N GLN A 83 4.26 28.56 -1.62
CA GLN A 83 4.54 29.02 -0.25
C GLN A 83 4.65 27.87 0.76
N SER A 84 3.89 26.78 0.56
CA SER A 84 3.91 25.59 1.42
C SER A 84 5.30 24.96 1.52
N THR A 85 6.11 25.04 0.46
CA THR A 85 7.48 24.49 0.41
C THR A 85 8.40 25.18 1.41
N PHE A 86 8.13 26.45 1.76
CA PHE A 86 8.95 27.23 2.70
C PHE A 86 8.33 27.32 4.11
N LEU A 87 7.07 26.90 4.26
CA LEU A 87 6.34 26.93 5.53
C LEU A 87 6.25 25.54 6.18
N THR A 88 7.09 24.61 5.74
CA THR A 88 7.15 23.24 6.26
C THR A 88 7.38 23.24 7.78
N LYS A 89 6.67 22.34 8.45
CA LYS A 89 6.76 22.13 9.89
C LYS A 89 7.26 20.72 10.15
N ALA A 90 7.96 20.55 11.25
CA ALA A 90 8.34 19.25 11.77
C ALA A 90 7.75 19.10 13.17
N ALA A 91 7.37 17.88 13.51
CA ALA A 91 7.03 17.52 14.88
C ALA A 91 7.95 16.39 15.33
N THR A 92 8.52 16.53 16.51
CA THR A 92 9.33 15.48 17.15
C THR A 92 8.64 15.03 18.43
N SER A 93 8.67 13.72 18.68
CA SER A 93 8.15 13.12 19.90
C SER A 93 9.32 12.65 20.77
N SER A 94 9.27 12.94 22.07
CA SER A 94 10.22 12.38 23.03
C SER A 94 10.05 10.86 23.21
N ASN A 95 8.85 10.32 22.94
CA ASN A 95 8.57 8.88 22.98
C ASN A 95 7.51 8.49 21.93
N PRO A 96 7.95 8.10 20.71
CA PRO A 96 7.07 7.68 19.62
C PRO A 96 6.20 6.45 19.93
N SER A 97 6.58 5.61 20.90
CA SER A 97 5.77 4.44 21.31
C SER A 97 4.52 4.83 22.11
N ILE A 98 4.44 6.08 22.58
CA ILE A 98 3.29 6.61 23.32
C ILE A 98 2.49 7.53 22.41
N VAL A 99 3.14 8.54 21.81
CA VAL A 99 2.48 9.49 20.91
C VAL A 99 3.39 9.82 19.73
N THR A 100 2.83 9.83 18.53
CA THR A 100 3.46 10.43 17.35
C THR A 100 2.70 11.66 16.89
N ALA A 101 3.35 12.55 16.15
CA ALA A 101 2.76 13.80 15.70
C ALA A 101 3.12 14.09 14.24
N SER A 102 2.13 14.51 13.47
CA SER A 102 2.26 14.93 12.08
C SER A 102 1.69 16.35 11.94
N PRO A 103 2.53 17.38 11.77
CA PRO A 103 2.06 18.75 11.67
C PRO A 103 1.52 19.03 10.26
N GLY A 104 0.32 19.60 10.19
CA GLY A 104 -0.23 20.15 8.95
C GLY A 104 0.43 21.48 8.56
N THR A 105 0.06 22.03 7.41
CA THR A 105 0.58 23.30 6.88
C THR A 105 0.29 24.50 7.80
N ASN A 106 -0.83 24.47 8.50
CA ASN A 106 -1.26 25.51 9.45
C ASN A 106 -0.81 25.24 10.90
N ALA A 107 0.04 24.23 11.11
CA ALA A 107 0.51 23.90 12.45
C ALA A 107 1.35 25.04 13.05
N SER A 108 1.01 25.45 14.27
CA SER A 108 1.74 26.48 15.00
C SER A 108 2.92 25.86 15.77
N PRO A 109 4.14 26.43 15.67
CA PRO A 109 5.26 25.98 16.49
C PRO A 109 4.94 26.10 17.99
N ALA A 110 5.06 24.99 18.70
CA ALA A 110 4.72 24.89 20.12
C ALA A 110 5.25 23.58 20.69
N THR A 111 5.37 23.51 22.01
CA THR A 111 5.69 22.28 22.73
C THR A 111 4.50 21.88 23.59
N TYR A 112 4.13 20.61 23.53
CA TYR A 112 3.00 20.04 24.26
C TYR A 112 3.47 18.82 25.06
N THR A 113 3.12 18.76 26.34
CA THR A 113 3.28 17.54 27.13
C THR A 113 1.97 16.78 27.10
N ILE A 114 2.01 15.52 26.69
CA ILE A 114 0.85 14.66 26.52
C ILE A 114 1.01 13.49 27.47
N ASP A 115 -0.01 13.22 28.28
CA ASP A 115 -0.06 12.05 29.16
C ASP A 115 -1.27 11.19 28.83
N VAL A 116 -1.04 9.97 28.37
CA VAL A 116 -2.08 9.04 27.89
C VAL A 116 -2.37 8.00 28.97
N THR A 117 -3.58 8.02 29.51
CA THR A 117 -4.02 7.08 30.56
C THR A 117 -4.78 5.89 29.96
N GLN A 118 -5.53 6.11 28.88
CA GLN A 118 -6.31 5.10 28.19
C GLN A 118 -6.32 5.33 26.68
N LEU A 119 -6.26 4.25 25.91
CA LEU A 119 -6.46 4.27 24.46
C LEU A 119 -7.91 3.94 24.14
N ALA A 120 -8.43 4.54 23.06
CA ALA A 120 -9.72 4.19 22.54
C ALA A 120 -9.69 2.76 21.98
N THR A 121 -10.69 1.95 22.34
CA THR A 121 -10.85 0.58 21.84
C THR A 121 -12.15 0.45 21.04
N PRO A 122 -12.22 -0.48 20.07
CA PRO A 122 -13.47 -0.82 19.42
C PRO A 122 -14.42 -1.54 20.38
N ALA A 123 -15.71 -1.56 20.03
CA ALA A 123 -16.66 -2.50 20.59
C ALA A 123 -16.37 -3.89 20.03
N THR A 124 -16.43 -4.93 20.88
CA THR A 124 -16.12 -6.30 20.47
C THR A 124 -17.14 -7.29 21.03
N ALA A 125 -17.64 -8.16 20.17
CA ALA A 125 -18.41 -9.34 20.53
C ALA A 125 -17.63 -10.59 20.11
N VAL A 126 -17.53 -11.58 20.98
CA VAL A 126 -16.81 -12.84 20.74
C VAL A 126 -17.73 -13.98 21.13
N SER A 127 -17.65 -15.10 20.41
CA SER A 127 -18.35 -16.33 20.77
C SER A 127 -18.06 -16.70 22.23
N SER A 128 -19.09 -16.96 23.03
CA SER A 128 -18.93 -17.36 24.43
C SER A 128 -18.29 -18.74 24.59
N GLN A 129 -18.39 -19.58 23.55
CA GLN A 129 -17.80 -20.90 23.45
C GLN A 129 -17.46 -21.22 21.99
N PRO A 130 -16.53 -22.16 21.71
CA PRO A 130 -16.27 -22.66 20.37
C PRO A 130 -17.56 -23.08 19.65
N THR A 131 -17.71 -22.68 18.40
CA THR A 131 -18.82 -23.09 17.54
C THR A 131 -18.66 -24.55 17.10
N ASN A 132 -19.76 -25.15 16.63
CA ASN A 132 -19.74 -26.50 16.06
C ASN A 132 -19.40 -26.51 14.56
N ILE A 133 -18.96 -25.38 14.00
CA ILE A 133 -18.65 -25.24 12.58
C ILE A 133 -17.30 -25.90 12.29
N SER A 134 -17.32 -26.96 11.49
CA SER A 134 -16.10 -27.70 11.10
C SER A 134 -15.45 -27.18 9.82
N ASP A 135 -16.28 -26.73 8.88
CA ASP A 135 -15.85 -26.19 7.58
C ASP A 135 -16.59 -24.87 7.33
N PRO A 136 -15.91 -23.71 7.39
CA PRO A 136 -16.54 -22.41 7.20
C PRO A 136 -16.90 -22.14 5.72
N SER A 137 -16.41 -22.96 4.79
CA SER A 137 -16.65 -22.82 3.35
C SER A 137 -17.84 -23.66 2.86
N ALA A 138 -18.29 -24.63 3.65
CA ALA A 138 -19.47 -25.45 3.37
C ALA A 138 -20.77 -24.76 3.82
N PRO A 139 -21.94 -25.13 3.25
CA PRO A 139 -23.24 -24.67 3.75
C PRO A 139 -23.43 -25.00 5.23
N LEU A 140 -24.02 -24.07 5.97
CA LEU A 140 -24.15 -24.13 7.42
C LEU A 140 -25.27 -25.06 7.92
N ALA A 141 -26.23 -25.39 7.07
CA ALA A 141 -27.32 -26.32 7.37
C ALA A 141 -27.50 -27.34 6.24
N SER A 142 -27.95 -28.56 6.60
CA SER A 142 -28.24 -29.62 5.62
C SER A 142 -29.68 -29.61 5.09
N THR A 143 -30.59 -28.90 5.78
CA THR A 143 -31.98 -28.70 5.38
C THR A 143 -32.29 -27.22 5.25
N SER A 144 -33.32 -26.88 4.47
CA SER A 144 -33.79 -25.50 4.30
C SER A 144 -33.97 -24.82 5.65
N THR A 145 -33.10 -23.83 5.92
CA THR A 145 -33.01 -23.11 7.18
C THR A 145 -32.75 -21.65 6.84
N ILE A 146 -33.81 -20.86 6.88
CA ILE A 146 -33.76 -19.42 6.62
C ILE A 146 -33.78 -18.71 7.96
N VAL A 147 -32.87 -17.76 8.15
CA VAL A 147 -32.76 -16.96 9.37
C VAL A 147 -32.71 -15.48 9.02
N SER A 148 -33.07 -14.63 9.97
CA SER A 148 -32.88 -13.18 9.87
C SER A 148 -32.26 -12.66 11.15
N PHE A 149 -31.28 -11.76 11.04
CA PHE A 149 -30.59 -11.20 12.19
C PHE A 149 -30.17 -9.75 11.92
N GLN A 150 -29.82 -9.03 12.98
CA GLN A 150 -29.40 -7.64 12.92
C GLN A 150 -28.03 -7.48 13.57
N ILE A 151 -27.16 -6.70 12.92
CA ILE A 151 -25.87 -6.26 13.46
C ILE A 151 -25.81 -4.74 13.37
N GLY A 152 -25.65 -4.07 14.51
CA GLY A 152 -25.81 -2.62 14.59
C GLY A 152 -27.22 -2.22 14.14
N ASN A 153 -27.30 -1.35 13.13
CA ASN A 153 -28.56 -0.89 12.55
C ASN A 153 -28.94 -1.59 11.23
N VAL A 154 -28.20 -2.64 10.84
CA VAL A 154 -28.38 -3.34 9.56
C VAL A 154 -29.05 -4.69 9.78
N ASN A 155 -30.17 -4.90 9.08
CA ASN A 155 -30.86 -6.18 9.02
C ASN A 155 -30.29 -7.04 7.88
N PHE A 156 -30.07 -8.31 8.18
CA PHE A 156 -29.72 -9.36 7.25
C PHE A 156 -30.91 -10.31 7.17
N ASP A 157 -31.83 -9.99 6.27
CA ASP A 157 -33.08 -10.73 6.11
C ASP A 157 -32.92 -11.92 5.15
N ASN A 158 -33.67 -12.99 5.41
CA ASN A 158 -33.76 -14.18 4.55
C ASN A 158 -32.40 -14.82 4.21
N VAL A 159 -31.52 -14.95 5.20
CA VAL A 159 -30.24 -15.63 5.05
C VAL A 159 -30.48 -17.14 5.06
N ASP A 160 -30.38 -17.77 3.90
CA ASP A 160 -30.53 -19.22 3.76
C ASP A 160 -29.23 -19.95 4.09
N LEU A 161 -29.17 -20.57 5.27
CA LEU A 161 -28.01 -21.31 5.77
C LEU A 161 -27.83 -22.66 5.08
N SER A 162 -28.84 -23.14 4.33
CA SER A 162 -28.72 -24.38 3.55
C SER A 162 -27.94 -24.19 2.24
N THR A 163 -27.78 -22.93 1.82
CA THR A 163 -27.01 -22.56 0.62
C THR A 163 -25.78 -21.74 0.95
N LEU A 164 -25.82 -20.93 2.01
CA LEU A 164 -24.73 -20.05 2.39
C LEU A 164 -23.77 -20.69 3.41
N SER A 165 -22.48 -20.48 3.18
CA SER A 165 -21.42 -20.82 4.11
C SER A 165 -21.14 -19.72 5.13
N LEU A 166 -20.38 -20.02 6.18
CA LEU A 166 -19.95 -19.00 7.15
C LEU A 166 -19.13 -17.91 6.46
N ASP A 167 -18.21 -18.30 5.57
CA ASP A 167 -17.37 -17.35 4.83
C ASP A 167 -18.21 -16.35 4.01
N GLN A 168 -19.31 -16.82 3.41
CA GLN A 168 -20.22 -15.98 2.66
C GLN A 168 -21.04 -15.04 3.57
N VAL A 169 -21.48 -15.52 4.74
CA VAL A 169 -22.15 -14.67 5.74
C VAL A 169 -21.19 -13.60 6.25
N ILE A 170 -19.95 -13.97 6.61
CA ILE A 170 -18.90 -13.04 7.02
C ILE A 170 -18.65 -11.99 5.93
N ALA A 171 -18.54 -12.41 4.67
CA ALA A 171 -18.36 -11.50 3.56
C ALA A 171 -19.54 -10.51 3.44
N LYS A 172 -20.78 -10.99 3.51
CA LYS A 172 -21.98 -10.13 3.51
C LYS A 172 -21.91 -9.07 4.61
N VAL A 173 -21.61 -9.48 5.85
CA VAL A 173 -21.48 -8.56 6.99
C VAL A 173 -20.34 -7.55 6.75
N ASN A 174 -19.17 -8.00 6.32
CA ASN A 174 -18.00 -7.15 6.13
C ASN A 174 -18.15 -6.12 5.00
N THR A 175 -19.01 -6.41 4.02
CA THR A 175 -19.34 -5.52 2.90
C THR A 175 -20.49 -4.55 3.18
N ALA A 176 -21.20 -4.69 4.31
CA ALA A 176 -22.27 -3.77 4.70
C ALA A 176 -21.67 -2.55 5.43
N PRO A 177 -21.54 -1.37 4.76
CA PRO A 177 -20.87 -0.21 5.36
C PRO A 177 -21.61 0.31 6.59
N ASP A 178 -22.93 0.29 6.56
CA ASP A 178 -23.80 0.83 7.62
C ASP A 178 -23.80 -0.03 8.89
N ALA A 179 -23.31 -1.27 8.82
CA ALA A 179 -23.14 -2.10 9.99
C ALA A 179 -21.93 -1.65 10.83
N ASN A 180 -20.98 -0.92 10.22
CA ASN A 180 -19.76 -0.39 10.85
C ASN A 180 -18.95 -1.43 11.65
N VAL A 181 -18.97 -2.70 11.22
CA VAL A 181 -18.27 -3.80 11.88
C VAL A 181 -17.36 -4.56 10.91
N VAL A 182 -16.48 -5.36 11.50
CA VAL A 182 -15.74 -6.45 10.87
C VAL A 182 -16.02 -7.71 11.66
N MET A 183 -16.51 -8.73 10.96
CA MET A 183 -16.70 -10.09 11.44
C MET A 183 -15.56 -10.97 10.93
N GLY A 184 -15.11 -11.89 11.77
CA GLY A 184 -14.13 -12.90 11.43
C GLY A 184 -14.38 -14.21 12.15
N TYR A 185 -13.75 -15.26 11.64
CA TYR A 185 -13.78 -16.60 12.21
C TYR A 185 -12.37 -17.15 12.32
N ASP A 186 -12.02 -17.69 13.48
CA ASP A 186 -10.79 -18.44 13.66
C ASP A 186 -11.07 -19.93 13.64
N ALA A 187 -10.55 -20.64 12.63
CA ALA A 187 -10.77 -22.07 12.45
C ALA A 187 -10.09 -22.93 13.53
N TYR A 188 -9.03 -22.44 14.18
CA TYR A 188 -8.34 -23.17 15.23
C TYR A 188 -9.16 -23.21 16.53
N SER A 189 -9.57 -22.04 17.03
CA SER A 189 -10.41 -21.94 18.23
C SER A 189 -11.89 -22.16 17.97
N LYS A 190 -12.29 -22.20 16.68
CA LYS A 190 -13.69 -22.25 16.21
C LYS A 190 -14.53 -21.09 16.74
N THR A 191 -13.94 -19.92 16.90
CA THR A 191 -14.61 -18.73 17.45
C THR A 191 -14.93 -17.72 16.37
N VAL A 192 -16.10 -17.09 16.49
CA VAL A 192 -16.46 -15.90 15.73
C VAL A 192 -16.17 -14.68 16.58
N PHE A 193 -15.65 -13.64 15.96
CA PHE A 193 -15.51 -12.33 16.57
C PHE A 193 -16.07 -11.26 15.65
N ILE A 194 -16.71 -10.26 16.24
CA ILE A 194 -17.23 -9.06 15.57
C ILE A 194 -16.64 -7.86 16.30
N SER A 195 -16.00 -6.97 15.58
CA SER A 195 -15.44 -5.73 16.11
C SER A 195 -15.95 -4.53 15.33
N SER A 196 -16.25 -3.42 16.00
CA SER A 196 -16.52 -2.17 15.30
C SER A 196 -15.31 -1.68 14.52
N ARG A 197 -15.52 -1.03 13.38
CA ARG A 197 -14.44 -0.40 12.59
C ARG A 197 -13.93 0.87 13.25
N SER A 198 -14.80 1.56 13.97
CA SER A 198 -14.47 2.72 14.80
C SER A 198 -14.09 2.30 16.22
N THR A 199 -13.39 3.17 16.93
CA THR A 199 -13.14 3.06 18.38
C THR A 199 -14.07 4.01 19.15
N GLY A 200 -14.02 3.93 20.47
CA GLY A 200 -14.74 4.85 21.34
C GLY A 200 -16.05 4.27 21.86
N THR A 201 -16.62 4.92 22.85
CA THR A 201 -17.94 4.58 23.40
C THR A 201 -19.03 4.68 22.32
N SER A 202 -18.87 5.58 21.34
CA SER A 202 -19.76 5.76 20.20
C SER A 202 -19.65 4.66 19.14
N SER A 203 -18.66 3.77 19.20
CA SER A 203 -18.54 2.64 18.26
C SER A 203 -19.46 1.46 18.63
N GLU A 204 -20.49 1.72 19.42
CA GLU A 204 -21.37 0.69 19.94
C GLU A 204 -22.19 0.01 18.84
N PHE A 205 -22.51 -1.26 19.06
CA PHE A 205 -23.42 -2.00 18.20
C PHE A 205 -24.20 -3.04 19.01
N THR A 206 -25.33 -3.47 18.46
CA THR A 206 -26.15 -4.55 19.02
C THR A 206 -26.12 -5.75 18.10
N LEU A 207 -26.30 -6.93 18.68
CA LEU A 207 -26.53 -8.18 17.95
C LEU A 207 -27.92 -8.69 18.32
N GLN A 208 -28.77 -8.95 17.33
CA GLN A 208 -30.12 -9.49 17.57
C GLN A 208 -30.43 -10.58 16.55
N ASP A 209 -30.99 -11.70 17.02
CA ASP A 209 -31.68 -12.64 16.14
C ASP A 209 -33.11 -12.13 15.95
N LEU A 210 -33.55 -11.98 14.69
CA LEU A 210 -34.89 -11.52 14.33
C LEU A 210 -35.81 -12.69 13.99
N ASP A 211 -35.27 -13.68 13.28
CA ASP A 211 -35.92 -14.96 12.97
C ASP A 211 -34.88 -16.08 13.01
N GLY A 212 -35.21 -17.17 13.70
CA GLY A 212 -34.25 -18.21 14.08
C GLY A 212 -33.35 -17.81 15.26
N ASN A 213 -32.19 -18.45 15.36
CA ASN A 213 -31.25 -18.30 16.47
C ASN A 213 -29.79 -18.46 16.00
N PHE A 214 -29.48 -17.90 14.84
CA PHE A 214 -28.19 -18.06 14.18
C PHE A 214 -27.06 -17.43 15.01
N LEU A 215 -27.20 -16.17 15.44
CA LEU A 215 -26.16 -15.50 16.20
C LEU A 215 -25.98 -16.15 17.57
N SER A 216 -27.08 -16.41 18.30
CA SER A 216 -26.99 -16.93 19.67
C SER A 216 -26.62 -18.41 19.77
N SER A 217 -27.16 -19.27 18.89
CA SER A 217 -27.03 -20.73 19.02
C SER A 217 -26.01 -21.33 18.05
N THR A 218 -25.92 -20.80 16.83
CA THR A 218 -24.95 -21.32 15.84
C THR A 218 -23.58 -20.68 16.03
N LEU A 219 -23.54 -19.36 16.26
CA LEU A 219 -22.29 -18.61 16.43
C LEU A 219 -21.89 -18.40 17.90
N ASN A 220 -22.74 -18.81 18.85
CA ASN A 220 -22.54 -18.63 20.29
C ASN A 220 -22.27 -17.17 20.70
N LEU A 221 -22.85 -16.19 20.00
CA LEU A 221 -22.69 -14.78 20.32
C LEU A 221 -23.77 -14.34 21.33
N THR A 222 -23.43 -13.46 22.25
CA THR A 222 -24.45 -12.86 23.14
C THR A 222 -25.30 -11.87 22.34
N THR A 223 -26.61 -12.08 22.31
CA THR A 223 -27.57 -11.22 21.62
C THR A 223 -28.40 -10.40 22.62
N GLY A 224 -29.12 -9.38 22.14
CA GLY A 224 -29.99 -8.54 22.98
C GLY A 224 -29.25 -7.60 23.94
N THR A 225 -27.94 -7.42 23.75
CA THR A 225 -27.10 -6.50 24.54
C THR A 225 -26.35 -5.53 23.63
N THR A 226 -25.91 -4.41 24.20
CA THR A 226 -25.10 -3.41 23.50
C THR A 226 -23.63 -3.64 23.83
N PHE A 227 -22.83 -3.89 22.80
CA PHE A 227 -21.37 -3.90 22.90
C PHE A 227 -20.84 -2.48 22.72
N LYS A 228 -19.92 -2.04 23.58
CA LYS A 228 -19.35 -0.68 23.54
C LYS A 228 -17.83 -0.74 23.49
N GLY A 229 -17.24 0.21 22.77
CA GLY A 229 -15.82 0.49 22.87
C GLY A 229 -15.53 1.37 24.09
N THR A 230 -14.27 1.75 24.24
CA THR A 230 -13.84 2.73 25.25
C THR A 230 -13.24 3.93 24.57
N ASP A 231 -13.42 5.12 25.14
CA ASP A 231 -12.80 6.35 24.65
C ASP A 231 -11.34 6.42 25.11
N ALA A 232 -10.51 7.12 24.33
CA ALA A 232 -9.19 7.52 24.75
C ALA A 232 -9.29 8.60 25.82
N GLU A 233 -8.46 8.48 26.85
CA GLU A 233 -8.32 9.47 27.91
C GLU A 233 -6.85 9.87 28.00
N PHE A 234 -6.62 11.18 27.93
CA PHE A 234 -5.28 11.75 27.97
C PHE A 234 -5.34 13.21 28.43
N SER A 235 -4.20 13.79 28.76
CA SER A 235 -4.09 15.21 29.03
C SER A 235 -3.12 15.88 28.07
N ILE A 236 -3.36 17.16 27.76
CA ILE A 236 -2.42 18.03 27.06
C ILE A 236 -2.11 19.21 27.97
N ASN A 237 -0.84 19.36 28.37
CA ASN A 237 -0.39 20.37 29.31
C ASN A 237 -1.23 20.41 30.61
N GLY A 238 -1.68 19.23 31.08
CA GLY A 238 -2.49 19.07 32.29
C GLY A 238 -4.01 19.28 32.09
N VAL A 239 -4.47 19.60 30.88
CA VAL A 239 -5.91 19.66 30.57
C VAL A 239 -6.37 18.30 30.09
N ASN A 240 -7.32 17.69 30.81
CA ASN A 240 -7.88 16.38 30.46
C ASN A 240 -8.76 16.46 29.21
N ILE A 241 -8.61 15.46 28.35
CA ILE A 241 -9.32 15.32 27.08
C ILE A 241 -9.81 13.87 26.98
N THR A 242 -11.07 13.73 26.56
CA THR A 242 -11.65 12.46 26.16
C THR A 242 -11.90 12.49 24.66
N SER A 243 -11.55 11.42 23.96
CA SER A 243 -11.71 11.32 22.51
C SER A 243 -12.22 9.94 22.11
N PRO A 244 -13.17 9.82 21.16
CA PRO A 244 -13.59 8.52 20.64
C PRO A 244 -12.51 7.83 19.80
N SER A 245 -11.45 8.54 19.43
CA SER A 245 -10.36 8.04 18.58
C SER A 245 -9.00 8.19 19.25
N ASN A 246 -8.07 7.29 18.91
CA ASN A 246 -6.65 7.42 19.19
C ASN A 246 -5.95 8.48 18.32
N GLU A 247 -6.70 9.17 17.46
CA GLU A 247 -6.23 10.30 16.69
C GLU A 247 -6.89 11.59 17.21
N TYR A 248 -6.07 12.62 17.45
CA TYR A 248 -6.54 13.92 17.91
C TYR A 248 -5.81 15.05 17.19
N THR A 249 -6.54 16.07 16.73
CA THR A 249 -5.91 17.23 16.07
C THR A 249 -5.84 18.42 17.03
N LEU A 250 -4.62 18.86 17.33
CA LEU A 250 -4.35 20.04 18.16
C LEU A 250 -3.63 21.10 17.33
N ASN A 251 -4.23 22.28 17.18
CA ASN A 251 -3.63 23.44 16.49
C ASN A 251 -3.04 23.08 15.11
N GLY A 252 -3.77 22.29 14.31
CA GLY A 252 -3.32 21.83 12.99
C GLY A 252 -2.26 20.72 13.01
N THR A 253 -1.91 20.19 14.17
CA THR A 253 -1.03 19.01 14.31
C THR A 253 -1.88 17.78 14.62
N LYS A 254 -1.78 16.75 13.79
CA LYS A 254 -2.42 15.46 14.00
C LYS A 254 -1.55 14.65 14.96
N LEU A 255 -2.10 14.34 16.12
CA LEU A 255 -1.51 13.49 17.15
C LEU A 255 -2.09 12.08 16.99
N GLN A 256 -1.22 11.08 17.07
CA GLN A 256 -1.61 9.68 17.10
C GLN A 256 -1.15 9.08 18.42
N LEU A 257 -2.11 8.69 19.25
CA LEU A 257 -1.90 7.94 20.48
C LEU A 257 -1.61 6.48 20.11
N VAL A 258 -0.55 5.93 20.67
CA VAL A 258 -0.01 4.60 20.36
C VAL A 258 0.06 3.74 21.62
N GLY A 259 0.39 4.35 22.75
CA GLY A 259 0.60 3.66 24.02
C GLY A 259 0.27 4.55 25.21
N LYS A 260 0.27 3.95 26.40
CA LYS A 260 0.05 4.66 27.66
C LYS A 260 1.34 5.29 28.18
N GLY A 261 1.21 6.40 28.90
CA GLY A 261 2.30 7.13 29.54
C GLY A 261 2.48 8.54 28.97
N THR A 262 3.61 9.16 29.31
CA THR A 262 3.85 10.58 29.01
C THR A 262 4.86 10.77 27.88
N ALA A 263 4.57 11.67 26.94
CA ALA A 263 5.47 12.10 25.88
C ALA A 263 5.35 13.61 25.64
N THR A 264 6.46 14.24 25.24
CA THR A 264 6.50 15.63 24.83
C THR A 264 6.59 15.72 23.32
N ILE A 265 5.67 16.48 22.71
CA ILE A 265 5.67 16.80 21.28
C ILE A 265 6.19 18.21 21.08
N THR A 266 7.22 18.36 20.25
CA THR A 266 7.76 19.66 19.86
C THR A 266 7.48 19.90 18.38
N VAL A 267 6.69 20.93 18.08
CA VAL A 267 6.40 21.38 16.72
C VAL A 267 7.28 22.60 16.40
N SER A 268 8.03 22.54 15.30
CA SER A 268 8.94 23.60 14.87
C SER A 268 8.88 23.81 13.36
N ARG A 269 9.53 24.88 12.86
CA ARG A 269 9.74 25.05 11.42
C ARG A 269 10.79 24.04 10.94
N ASN A 270 10.53 23.39 9.81
CA ASN A 270 11.45 22.43 9.22
C ASN A 270 12.39 23.15 8.24
N VAL A 271 13.43 23.81 8.76
CA VAL A 271 14.40 24.55 7.95
C VAL A 271 15.20 23.62 7.04
N ASP A 272 15.50 22.41 7.50
CA ASP A 272 16.29 21.44 6.73
C ASP A 272 15.57 21.01 5.45
N ALA A 273 14.26 20.77 5.51
CA ALA A 273 13.46 20.46 4.32
C ALA A 273 13.46 21.60 3.29
N VAL A 274 13.50 22.85 3.75
CA VAL A 274 13.61 24.02 2.86
C VAL A 274 14.98 24.05 2.18
N VAL A 275 16.05 23.86 2.95
CA VAL A 275 17.42 23.80 2.42
C VAL A 275 17.57 22.67 1.40
N GLU A 276 17.01 21.50 1.69
CA GLU A 276 17.03 20.34 0.80
C GLU A 276 16.24 20.61 -0.49
N SER A 277 15.10 21.29 -0.41
CA SER A 277 14.33 21.69 -1.60
C SER A 277 15.13 22.65 -2.50
N ILE A 278 15.88 23.58 -1.91
CA ILE A 278 16.75 24.50 -2.65
C ILE A 278 17.93 23.76 -3.30
N LYS A 279 18.57 22.84 -2.57
CA LYS A 279 19.66 22.01 -3.12
C LYS A 279 19.19 21.19 -4.32
N ASN A 280 18.06 20.49 -4.19
CA ASN A 280 17.48 19.70 -5.26
C ASN A 280 17.19 20.53 -6.52
N PHE A 281 16.74 21.78 -6.36
CA PHE A 281 16.57 22.68 -7.49
C PHE A 281 17.90 23.04 -8.15
N VAL A 282 18.92 23.39 -7.37
CA VAL A 282 20.26 23.72 -7.91
C VAL A 282 20.83 22.53 -8.67
N ASP A 283 20.70 21.32 -8.14
CA ASP A 283 21.18 20.11 -8.79
C ASP A 283 20.46 19.84 -10.11
N LYS A 284 19.12 20.00 -10.14
CA LYS A 284 18.31 19.84 -11.37
C LYS A 284 18.51 20.94 -12.40
N PHE A 285 18.94 22.13 -11.99
CA PHE A 285 19.30 23.22 -12.90
C PHE A 285 20.67 22.99 -13.54
N ASN A 286 21.60 22.38 -12.79
CA ASN A 286 22.98 22.14 -13.24
C ASN A 286 23.18 20.82 -14.00
N SER A 287 22.19 19.92 -13.97
CA SER A 287 22.19 18.64 -14.68
C SER A 287 21.69 18.77 -16.12
#